data_AF-H2LJW5-F1
#
_entry.id   AF-H2LJW5-F1
#
_cell.length_a   1.000
_cell.length_b   1.000
_cell.length_c   1.000
_cell.angle_alpha   90.00
_cell.angle_beta   90.00
_cell.angle_gamma   90.00
#
_symmetry.space_group_name_H-M   'P 1'
#
loop_
_entity.id
_entity.type
_entity.pdbx_description
1 polymer ?
#
loop_
_entity_poly.entity_id
_entity_poly.type
_entity_poly.pdbx_seq_one_letter_code
_entity_poly.pdbx_strand_id
1 'polypeptide(L)'
;MSSSLVVCEVDESLKEKLKKFRFRKETNNAAILMKIDMKKQLVILEEEYEDISMEELRNELPERQPRFIVYSYKYVHADGRVSYPLCFIFSSPMGCKPEQQMMYAGSKNRLVQSADLTKVFETRNVDDLTEEWLKNQLAFFR
;
A
#
# COMPACT_ATOMS: atom_id res chain seq x y z
N MET A 1 20.35 -22.29 10.03
CA MET A 1 20.20 -20.91 10.55
C MET A 1 18.73 -20.57 10.50
N SER A 2 18.04 -20.57 11.65
CA SER A 2 16.65 -20.11 11.74
C SER A 2 16.66 -18.61 11.49
N SER A 3 16.22 -18.17 10.31
CA SER A 3 16.05 -16.75 10.03
C SER A 3 14.89 -16.26 10.89
N SER A 4 15.23 -15.63 12.01
CA SER A 4 14.27 -14.89 12.83
C SER A 4 13.59 -13.86 11.92
N LEU A 5 12.30 -14.03 11.70
CA LEU A 5 11.50 -13.12 10.89
C LEU A 5 11.51 -11.74 11.54
N VAL A 6 12.23 -10.79 10.94
CA VAL A 6 12.32 -9.41 11.45
C VAL A 6 11.00 -8.71 11.13
N VAL A 7 10.21 -8.43 12.17
CA VAL A 7 9.00 -7.62 12.07
C VAL A 7 9.34 -6.19 12.46
N CYS A 8 9.23 -5.28 11.50
CA CYS A 8 9.51 -3.85 11.71
C CYS A 8 8.33 -3.16 12.39
N GLU A 9 8.62 -2.17 13.24
CA GLU A 9 7.60 -1.26 13.79
C GLU A 9 7.23 -0.19 12.77
N VAL A 10 6.08 0.47 12.96
CA VAL A 10 5.67 1.61 12.11
C VAL A 10 6.15 2.90 12.76
N ASP A 11 6.80 3.76 12.00
CA ASP A 11 7.22 5.08 12.46
C ASP A 11 6.02 5.91 12.96
N GLU A 12 6.17 6.61 14.08
CA GLU A 12 5.07 7.35 14.70
C GLU A 12 4.56 8.49 13.80
N SER A 13 5.45 9.18 13.08
CA SER A 13 5.05 10.23 12.14
C SER A 13 4.27 9.66 10.96
N LEU A 14 4.61 8.44 10.54
CA LEU A 14 3.85 7.71 9.52
C LEU A 14 2.47 7.30 10.05
N LYS A 15 2.34 6.82 11.30
CA LYS A 15 1.03 6.49 11.90
C LYS A 15 0.10 7.70 11.92
N GLU A 16 0.61 8.86 12.35
CA GLU A 16 -0.16 10.11 12.33
C GLU A 16 -0.61 10.49 10.92
N LYS A 17 0.27 10.32 9.93
CA LYS A 17 -0.06 10.62 8.53
C LYS A 17 -1.09 9.66 7.96
N LEU A 18 -0.97 8.36 8.20
CA LEU A 18 -1.97 7.36 7.80
C LEU A 18 -3.33 7.63 8.44
N LYS A 19 -3.36 8.06 9.71
CA LYS A 19 -4.58 8.47 10.39
C LYS A 19 -5.23 9.69 9.72
N LYS A 20 -4.45 10.72 9.40
CA LYS A 20 -4.95 11.90 8.67
C LYS A 20 -5.47 11.52 7.29
N PHE A 21 -4.72 10.69 6.57
CA PHE A 21 -5.05 10.22 5.23
C PHE A 21 -6.36 9.41 5.20
N ARG A 22 -6.63 8.60 6.23
CA ARG A 22 -7.89 7.86 6.38
C ARG A 22 -9.11 8.77 6.45
N PHE A 23 -8.97 9.94 7.07
CA PHE A 23 -10.06 10.91 7.27
C PHE A 23 -9.96 12.11 6.32
N ARG A 24 -9.18 11.99 5.24
CA ARG A 24 -9.05 13.02 4.20
C ARG A 24 -10.43 13.37 3.62
N LYS A 25 -10.61 14.63 3.23
CA LYS A 25 -11.90 15.16 2.73
C LYS A 25 -11.89 15.39 1.23
N GLU A 26 -10.70 15.37 0.64
CA GLU A 26 -10.43 15.55 -0.76
C GLU A 26 -11.04 14.40 -1.57
N THR A 27 -11.54 14.73 -2.75
CA THR A 27 -12.33 13.83 -3.60
C THR A 27 -11.58 13.31 -4.83
N ASN A 28 -10.26 13.53 -4.88
CA ASN A 28 -9.33 13.01 -5.86
C ASN A 28 -8.72 11.67 -5.39
N ASN A 29 -8.04 10.99 -6.30
CA ASN A 29 -7.21 9.85 -5.93
C ASN A 29 -5.97 10.35 -5.19
N ALA A 30 -5.46 9.56 -4.25
CA ALA A 30 -4.21 9.86 -3.57
C ALA A 30 -3.53 8.57 -3.10
N ALA A 31 -2.21 8.63 -2.91
CA ALA A 31 -1.41 7.49 -2.50
C ALA A 31 -0.37 7.87 -1.45
N ILE A 32 -0.17 7.00 -0.46
CA ILE A 32 0.99 7.02 0.43
C ILE A 32 1.84 5.80 0.11
N LEU A 33 3.06 6.04 -0.36
CA LEU A 33 4.08 5.02 -0.59
C LEU A 33 4.96 4.89 0.64
N MET A 34 5.19 3.66 1.09
CA MET A 34 5.99 3.34 2.27
C MET A 34 7.00 2.26 1.98
N LYS A 35 8.13 2.36 2.67
CA LYS A 35 9.21 1.38 2.62
C LYS A 35 9.68 1.00 4.02
N ILE A 36 10.43 -0.08 4.11
CA ILE A 36 11.17 -0.44 5.31
C ILE A 36 12.57 0.17 5.23
N ASP A 37 12.92 1.00 6.22
CA ASP A 37 14.30 1.37 6.51
C ASP A 37 14.98 0.18 7.20
N MET A 38 15.77 -0.58 6.44
CA MET A 38 16.45 -1.79 6.95
C MET A 38 17.44 -1.48 8.09
N LYS A 39 17.98 -0.26 8.18
CA LYS A 39 18.91 0.12 9.26
C LYS A 39 18.17 0.40 10.54
N LYS A 40 17.01 1.07 10.46
CA LYS A 40 16.18 1.40 11.62
C LYS A 40 15.19 0.30 11.99
N GLN A 41 14.96 -0.66 11.10
CA GLN A 41 13.91 -1.66 11.21
C GLN A 41 12.52 -1.04 11.42
N LEU A 42 12.25 0.06 10.69
CA LEU A 42 11.00 0.80 10.74
C LEU A 42 10.35 0.89 9.36
N VAL A 43 9.03 0.78 9.32
CA VAL A 43 8.23 1.22 8.18
C VAL A 43 8.16 2.75 8.22
N ILE A 44 8.62 3.39 7.16
CA ILE A 44 8.69 4.84 7.01
C ILE A 44 7.93 5.30 5.77
N LEU A 45 7.49 6.55 5.78
CA LEU A 45 7.01 7.23 4.58
C LEU A 45 8.15 7.30 3.55
N GLU A 46 7.85 6.94 2.31
CA GLU A 46 8.73 7.21 1.18
C GLU A 46 8.24 8.46 0.45
N GLU A 47 7.03 8.39 -0.11
CA GLU A 47 6.44 9.46 -0.90
C GLU A 47 4.93 9.54 -0.66
N GLU A 48 4.35 10.71 -0.88
CA GLU A 48 2.91 10.96 -0.83
C GLU A 48 2.51 11.69 -2.11
N TYR A 49 1.45 11.21 -2.73
CA TYR A 49 0.96 11.72 -4.00
C TYR A 49 -0.49 12.15 -3.87
N GLU A 50 -0.80 13.28 -4.47
CA GLU A 50 -2.13 13.83 -4.62
C GLU A 50 -2.51 13.86 -6.11
N ASP A 51 -3.75 13.50 -6.41
CA ASP A 51 -4.29 13.42 -7.78
C ASP A 51 -3.51 12.48 -8.70
N ILE A 52 -3.11 11.31 -8.18
CA ILE A 52 -2.38 10.28 -8.93
C ILE A 52 -3.31 9.17 -9.41
N SER A 53 -3.15 8.76 -10.67
CA SER A 53 -3.79 7.56 -11.23
C SER A 53 -3.08 6.28 -10.79
N MET A 54 -3.71 5.12 -11.01
CA MET A 54 -3.08 3.84 -10.69
C MET A 54 -1.88 3.58 -11.62
N GLU A 55 -2.00 3.98 -12.88
CA GLU A 55 -0.97 3.82 -13.92
C GLU A 55 0.25 4.70 -13.66
N GLU A 56 0.05 5.93 -13.17
CA GLU A 56 1.15 6.80 -12.72
C GLU A 56 1.80 6.23 -11.47
N LEU A 57 1.01 5.83 -10.47
CA LEU A 57 1.53 5.22 -9.24
C LEU A 57 2.37 3.98 -9.55
N ARG A 58 1.94 3.17 -10.52
CA ARG A 58 2.69 2.01 -11.01
C ARG A 58 4.08 2.39 -11.52
N ASN A 59 4.20 3.49 -12.26
CA ASN A 59 5.48 3.95 -12.83
C ASN A 59 6.45 4.45 -11.74
N GLU A 60 5.94 4.88 -10.59
CA GLU A 60 6.76 5.26 -9.43
C GLU A 60 7.29 4.05 -8.63
N LEU A 61 6.75 2.85 -8.88
CA LEU A 61 7.13 1.66 -8.12
C LEU A 61 8.41 1.00 -8.64
N PRO A 62 9.30 0.55 -7.74
CA PRO A 62 10.49 -0.18 -8.14
C PRO A 62 10.15 -1.61 -8.61
N GLU A 63 10.70 -2.00 -9.77
CA GLU A 63 10.47 -3.33 -10.37
C GLU A 63 11.05 -4.51 -9.57
N ARG A 64 12.01 -4.26 -8.67
CA ARG A 64 12.80 -5.30 -7.97
C ARG A 64 12.84 -5.15 -6.45
N GLN A 65 11.99 -4.28 -5.89
CA GLN A 65 11.93 -4.09 -4.45
C GLN A 65 10.48 -4.04 -3.98
N PRO A 66 10.16 -4.57 -2.79
CA PRO A 66 8.81 -4.49 -2.28
C PRO A 66 8.49 -3.07 -1.80
N ARG A 67 7.20 -2.72 -1.84
CA ARG A 67 6.64 -1.48 -1.29
C ARG A 67 5.26 -1.71 -0.70
N PHE A 68 4.93 -0.94 0.34
CA PHE A 68 3.58 -0.84 0.84
C PHE A 68 2.94 0.45 0.34
N ILE A 69 1.67 0.37 0.01
CA ILE A 69 0.91 1.47 -0.56
C ILE A 69 -0.39 1.57 0.21
N VAL A 70 -0.78 2.78 0.57
CA VAL A 70 -2.16 3.09 0.96
C VAL A 70 -2.75 4.00 -0.12
N TYR A 71 -3.75 3.50 -0.83
CA TYR A 71 -4.37 4.19 -1.96
C TYR A 71 -5.82 4.55 -1.64
N SER A 72 -6.13 5.84 -1.68
CA SER A 72 -7.50 6.35 -1.62
C SER A 72 -8.01 6.48 -3.04
N TYR A 73 -8.96 5.63 -3.42
CA TYR A 73 -9.43 5.54 -4.79
C TYR A 73 -10.85 6.10 -4.93
N LYS A 74 -11.04 7.07 -5.81
CA LYS A 74 -12.36 7.58 -6.21
C LYS A 74 -13.04 6.55 -7.09
N TYR A 75 -13.92 5.76 -6.49
CA TYR A 75 -14.63 4.71 -7.17
C TYR A 75 -16.04 5.14 -7.57
N VAL A 76 -16.27 5.26 -8.87
CA VAL A 76 -17.60 5.51 -9.44
C VAL A 76 -18.29 4.17 -9.69
N HIS A 77 -19.34 3.91 -8.95
CA HIS A 77 -20.16 2.71 -9.07
C HIS A 77 -21.04 2.77 -10.33
N ALA A 78 -21.52 1.60 -10.78
CA ALA A 78 -22.37 1.51 -11.98
C ALA A 78 -23.72 2.23 -11.84
N ASP A 79 -24.20 2.41 -10.61
CA ASP A 79 -25.42 3.16 -10.29
C ASP A 79 -25.18 4.68 -10.12
N GLY A 80 -23.95 5.15 -10.39
CA GLY A 80 -23.56 6.55 -10.27
C GLY A 80 -23.14 7.00 -8.87
N ARG A 81 -23.24 6.14 -7.84
CA ARG A 81 -22.68 6.46 -6.52
C ARG A 81 -21.17 6.59 -6.60
N VAL A 82 -20.61 7.45 -5.76
CA VAL A 82 -19.15 7.62 -5.63
C VAL A 82 -18.76 7.21 -4.22
N SER A 83 -17.73 6.38 -4.11
CA SER A 83 -17.10 6.03 -2.84
C SER A 83 -15.60 6.24 -2.89
N TYR A 84 -14.98 6.29 -1.71
CA TYR A 84 -13.55 6.51 -1.54
C TYR A 84 -12.92 5.38 -0.72
N PRO A 85 -12.93 4.13 -1.21
CA PRO A 85 -12.29 3.02 -0.51
C PRO A 85 -10.80 3.30 -0.28
N LEU A 86 -10.40 3.16 0.99
CA LEU A 86 -8.99 3.13 1.38
C LEU A 86 -8.45 1.71 1.25
N CYS A 87 -7.48 1.54 0.35
CA CYS A 87 -6.94 0.24 -0.02
C CYS A 87 -5.48 0.15 0.41
N PHE A 88 -5.13 -0.90 1.14
CA PHE A 88 -3.74 -1.28 1.34
C PHE A 88 -3.30 -2.19 0.20
N ILE A 89 -2.17 -1.90 -0.42
CA ILE A 89 -1.60 -2.72 -1.49
C ILE A 89 -0.14 -3.03 -1.12
N PHE A 90 0.18 -4.31 -1.04
CA PHE A 90 1.55 -4.79 -0.94
C PHE A 90 2.07 -5.13 -2.33
N SER A 91 2.94 -4.29 -2.89
CA SER A 91 3.68 -4.60 -4.10
C SER A 91 4.92 -5.42 -3.71
N SER A 92 4.98 -6.67 -4.16
CA SER A 92 6.10 -7.59 -3.91
C SER A 92 6.56 -8.26 -5.20
N PRO A 93 7.25 -7.52 -6.10
CA PRO A 93 7.69 -8.04 -7.39
C PRO A 93 8.52 -9.32 -7.27
N MET A 94 8.39 -10.25 -8.21
CA MET A 94 9.12 -11.53 -8.18
C MET A 94 10.66 -11.38 -8.17
N GLY A 95 11.20 -10.25 -8.62
CA GLY A 95 12.64 -9.95 -8.62
C GLY A 95 13.23 -9.53 -7.27
N CYS A 96 12.43 -9.51 -6.19
CA CYS A 96 12.89 -9.07 -4.87
C CYS A 96 13.87 -10.05 -4.23
N LYS A 97 14.79 -9.53 -3.40
CA LYS A 97 15.63 -10.38 -2.55
C LYS A 97 14.77 -11.12 -1.52
N PRO A 98 14.95 -12.44 -1.30
CA PRO A 98 14.12 -13.21 -0.37
C PRO A 98 14.08 -12.62 1.05
N GLU A 99 15.22 -12.13 1.55
CA GLU A 99 15.32 -11.49 2.87
C GLU A 99 14.42 -10.23 2.98
N GLN A 100 14.44 -9.38 1.95
CA GLN A 100 13.57 -8.20 1.90
C GLN A 100 12.11 -8.62 1.82
N GLN A 101 11.77 -9.57 0.96
CA GLN A 101 10.41 -10.06 0.84
C GLN A 101 9.87 -10.61 2.17
N MET A 102 10.68 -11.38 2.90
CA MET A 102 10.32 -11.89 4.23
C MET A 102 10.10 -10.75 5.24
N MET A 103 10.98 -9.75 5.26
CA MET A 103 10.87 -8.60 6.17
C MET A 103 9.59 -7.78 5.92
N TYR A 104 9.27 -7.51 4.64
CA TYR A 104 8.01 -6.85 4.29
C TYR A 104 6.80 -7.74 4.62
N ALA A 105 6.80 -9.00 4.21
CA ALA A 105 5.68 -9.91 4.51
C ALA A 105 5.42 -10.04 6.03
N GLY A 106 6.48 -10.12 6.83
CA GLY A 106 6.40 -10.16 8.30
C GLY A 106 5.84 -8.88 8.91
N SER A 107 6.18 -7.72 8.34
CA SER A 107 5.77 -6.41 8.84
C SER A 107 4.38 -5.97 8.36
N LYS A 108 3.86 -6.59 7.29
CA LYS A 108 2.56 -6.25 6.65
C LYS A 108 1.42 -6.16 7.67
N ASN A 109 1.23 -7.21 8.46
CA ASN A 109 0.09 -7.31 9.38
C ASN A 109 0.12 -6.22 10.45
N ARG A 110 1.31 -5.88 10.97
CA ARG A 110 1.48 -4.82 11.96
C ARG A 110 1.13 -3.45 11.38
N LEU A 111 1.54 -3.18 10.14
CA LEU A 111 1.21 -1.94 9.44
C LEU A 111 -0.29 -1.81 9.18
N VAL A 112 -0.92 -2.87 8.67
CA VAL A 112 -2.37 -2.93 8.42
C VAL A 112 -3.16 -2.66 9.71
N GLN A 113 -2.78 -3.31 10.81
CA GLN A 113 -3.42 -3.10 12.12
C GLN A 113 -3.20 -1.69 12.64
N SER A 114 -1.98 -1.14 12.53
CA SER A 114 -1.67 0.22 13.02
C SER A 114 -2.44 1.32 12.28
N ALA A 115 -2.88 1.05 11.04
CA ALA A 115 -3.63 1.99 10.20
C ALA A 115 -5.13 1.64 10.05
N ASP A 116 -5.61 0.63 10.78
CA ASP A 116 -6.98 0.12 10.75
C ASP A 116 -7.50 -0.24 9.33
N LEU A 117 -6.62 -0.72 8.45
CA LEU A 117 -6.94 -0.97 7.05
C LEU A 117 -7.68 -2.30 6.88
N THR A 118 -8.83 -2.27 6.19
CA THR A 118 -9.69 -3.46 6.02
C THR A 118 -9.59 -4.08 4.63
N LYS A 119 -9.25 -3.28 3.62
CA LYS A 119 -9.09 -3.75 2.24
C LYS A 119 -7.61 -3.93 1.95
N VAL A 120 -7.14 -5.18 2.03
CA VAL A 120 -5.72 -5.53 1.96
C VAL A 120 -5.48 -6.39 0.73
N PHE A 121 -4.67 -5.90 -0.18
CA PHE A 121 -4.33 -6.53 -1.44
C PHE A 121 -2.83 -6.77 -1.56
N GLU A 122 -2.45 -7.70 -2.41
CA GLU A 122 -1.05 -8.01 -2.71
C GLU A 122 -0.91 -8.26 -4.21
N THR A 123 0.13 -7.70 -4.81
CA THR A 123 0.52 -8.00 -6.19
C THR A 123 1.98 -8.47 -6.23
N ARG A 124 2.24 -9.46 -7.08
CA ARG A 124 3.59 -9.99 -7.34
C ARG A 124 4.20 -9.47 -8.65
N ASN A 125 3.43 -8.69 -9.39
CA ASN A 125 3.87 -8.03 -10.60
C ASN A 125 3.40 -6.57 -10.56
N VAL A 126 4.34 -5.64 -10.77
CA VAL A 126 4.00 -4.21 -10.80
C VAL A 126 3.07 -3.91 -11.97
N ASP A 127 3.20 -4.62 -13.09
CA ASP A 127 2.37 -4.41 -14.27
C ASP A 127 0.88 -4.69 -14.03
N ASP A 128 0.57 -5.57 -13.09
CA ASP A 128 -0.81 -5.91 -12.70
C ASP A 128 -1.50 -4.77 -11.95
N LEU A 129 -0.74 -3.78 -11.45
CA LEU A 129 -1.27 -2.63 -10.72
C LEU A 129 -1.95 -1.65 -11.68
N THR A 130 -3.17 -2.00 -12.09
CA THR A 130 -4.01 -1.21 -13.00
C THR A 130 -5.33 -0.84 -12.34
N GLU A 131 -6.03 0.16 -12.90
CA GLU A 131 -7.36 0.52 -12.41
C GLU A 131 -8.33 -0.68 -12.48
N GLU A 132 -8.30 -1.45 -13.57
CA GLU A 132 -9.13 -2.64 -13.76
C GLU A 132 -8.88 -3.69 -12.66
N TRP A 133 -7.62 -3.99 -12.38
CA TRP A 133 -7.24 -4.91 -11.30
C TRP A 133 -7.81 -4.46 -9.96
N LEU A 134 -7.67 -3.18 -9.61
CA LEU A 134 -8.19 -2.67 -8.34
C LEU A 134 -9.73 -2.76 -8.28
N LYS A 135 -10.42 -2.43 -9.38
CA LYS A 135 -11.89 -2.55 -9.45
C LYS A 135 -12.33 -3.99 -9.21
N ASN A 136 -11.62 -4.96 -9.79
CA ASN A 136 -11.89 -6.39 -9.59
C ASN A 136 -11.68 -6.82 -8.14
N GLN A 137 -10.61 -6.35 -7.49
CA GLN A 137 -10.37 -6.60 -6.06
C GLN A 137 -11.47 -5.99 -5.17
N LEU A 138 -11.91 -4.77 -5.49
CA LEU A 138 -12.96 -4.07 -4.75
C LEU A 138 -14.35 -4.66 -4.94
N ALA A 139 -14.61 -5.33 -6.07
CA ALA A 139 -15.88 -5.98 -6.32
C ALA A 139 -16.22 -7.07 -5.28
N PHE A 140 -15.20 -7.67 -4.64
CA PHE A 140 -15.39 -8.65 -3.56
C PHE A 140 -15.96 -8.05 -2.27
N PHE A 141 -15.82 -6.74 -2.06
CA PHE A 141 -16.27 -6.03 -0.85
C PHE A 141 -17.60 -5.29 -1.05
N ARG A 142 -18.30 -5.54 -2.16
CA ARG A 142 -19.60 -4.94 -2.46
C ARG A 142 -20.74 -5.66 -1.77
#